data_AF-A0A0R3QB11-F1
#
_entry.id   AF-A0A0R3QB11-F1
#
_cell.length_a   1.000
_cell.length_b   1.000
_cell.length_c   1.000
_cell.angle_alpha   90.00
_cell.angle_beta   90.00
_cell.angle_gamma   90.00
#
_symmetry.space_group_name_H-M   'P 1'
#
loop_
_entity.id
_entity.type
_entity.pdbx_description
1 polymer ?
#
loop_
_entity_poly.entity_id
_entity_poly.type
_entity_poly.pdbx_seq_one_letter_code
_entity_poly.pdbx_strand_id
1 'polypeptide(L)'
;MRMENKKWRMIEIITDISWHPQRRDEISKPQRNNFQTTYFKDGKRKIDYVLTYECSEMDGEEESSSINDVEDSAHARSREEKKVNKRLQYEANLRELGLELEHVEGKYCKRTHFVLVHAPFLLLMKQAESLCLKMPVLQSDVKERTVLEGILDKFMKRFRFLTFDEKTNERLKEPNYFTAPFVAAHLECYVGHENPDTFFDDSERSRYDTHEAEKYRVGIQRLIKNNTYTSAFPLHE
;
A
#
# COMPACT_ATOMS: atom_id res chain seq x y z
N MET A 1 -32.21 7.03 -35.75
CA MET A 1 -30.85 7.50 -36.08
C MET A 1 -29.95 7.22 -34.89
N ARG A 2 -28.82 6.58 -35.20
CA ARG A 2 -27.92 5.83 -34.32
C ARG A 2 -27.00 6.79 -33.55
N MET A 3 -26.95 6.71 -32.23
CA MET A 3 -25.93 7.38 -31.42
C MET A 3 -24.93 6.32 -30.95
N GLU A 4 -23.81 6.21 -31.66
CA GLU A 4 -22.68 5.35 -31.30
C GLU A 4 -21.49 6.23 -30.85
N ASN A 5 -20.92 5.83 -29.72
CA ASN A 5 -19.49 5.77 -29.42
C ASN A 5 -18.66 7.07 -29.41
N LYS A 6 -18.64 7.73 -28.25
CA LYS A 6 -17.56 8.66 -27.85
C LYS A 6 -16.93 8.33 -26.48
N LYS A 7 -16.98 7.08 -26.01
CA LYS A 7 -16.44 6.69 -24.68
C LYS A 7 -15.11 5.91 -24.71
N TRP A 8 -14.55 5.59 -25.87
CA TRP A 8 -13.40 4.66 -25.94
C TRP A 8 -12.11 5.20 -26.58
N ARG A 9 -12.02 6.49 -26.91
CA ARG A 9 -10.80 7.06 -27.53
C ARG A 9 -9.66 7.38 -26.56
N MET A 10 -9.86 7.25 -25.25
CA MET A 10 -8.85 7.62 -24.25
C MET A 10 -7.91 6.47 -23.87
N ILE A 11 -8.19 5.24 -24.33
CA ILE A 11 -7.41 4.04 -23.96
C ILE A 11 -6.26 3.78 -24.95
N GLU A 12 -6.31 4.33 -26.18
CA GLU A 12 -5.32 4.03 -27.23
C GLU A 12 -4.12 4.99 -27.28
N ILE A 13 -4.10 6.08 -26.49
CA ILE A 13 -3.01 7.08 -26.59
C ILE A 13 -1.85 6.81 -25.59
N ILE A 14 -2.05 5.96 -24.57
CA ILE A 14 -1.08 5.79 -23.48
C ILE A 14 -0.06 4.67 -23.76
N THR A 15 -0.25 3.87 -24.81
CA THR A 15 0.56 2.66 -25.07
C THR A 15 1.92 2.90 -25.73
N ASP A 16 2.26 4.13 -26.12
CA ASP A 16 3.48 4.42 -26.91
C ASP A 16 4.56 5.22 -26.15
N ILE A 17 4.61 5.14 -24.82
CA ILE A 17 5.75 5.68 -24.07
C ILE A 17 6.80 4.58 -23.90
N SER A 18 7.64 4.43 -24.92
CA SER A 18 8.84 3.59 -24.85
C SER A 18 9.84 4.20 -23.86
N TRP A 19 9.98 3.56 -22.70
CA TRP A 19 10.89 3.95 -21.62
C TRP A 19 12.34 3.56 -21.93
N HIS A 20 13.26 4.54 -21.83
CA HIS A 20 14.70 4.30 -21.77
C HIS A 20 15.26 4.83 -20.43
N PRO A 21 15.81 3.99 -19.55
CA PRO A 21 16.39 4.45 -18.30
C PRO A 21 17.82 4.98 -18.52
N GLN A 22 18.04 6.27 -18.26
CA GLN A 22 19.37 6.86 -18.16
C GLN A 22 19.91 6.74 -16.73
N ARG A 23 20.99 5.97 -16.57
CA ARG A 23 21.76 5.86 -15.32
C ARG A 23 22.41 7.19 -14.97
N ARG A 24 22.30 7.59 -13.71
CA ARG A 24 23.39 8.28 -13.00
C ARG A 24 23.51 7.74 -11.58
N ASP A 25 24.75 7.47 -11.21
CA ASP A 25 25.21 6.98 -9.92
C ASP A 25 25.14 8.10 -8.86
N GLU A 26 24.76 7.79 -7.61
CA GLU A 26 25.38 8.40 -6.42
C GLU A 26 25.01 7.73 -5.08
N ILE A 27 26.08 7.35 -4.36
CA ILE A 27 26.29 7.25 -2.90
C ILE A 27 25.57 6.13 -2.13
N SER A 28 26.31 5.04 -1.96
CA SER A 28 25.98 3.88 -1.12
C SER A 28 26.00 4.19 0.38
N LYS A 29 24.83 4.08 1.03
CA LYS A 29 24.75 3.71 2.45
C LYS A 29 24.81 2.18 2.57
N PRO A 30 25.34 1.60 3.66
CA PRO A 30 25.43 0.15 3.81
C PRO A 30 24.04 -0.43 4.08
N GLN A 31 23.31 -0.70 3.00
CA GLN A 31 22.01 -1.35 3.04
C GLN A 31 22.25 -2.83 3.33
N ARG A 32 21.81 -3.29 4.51
CA ARG A 32 21.55 -4.73 4.74
C ARG A 32 20.70 -5.24 3.56
N ASN A 33 20.87 -6.49 3.16
CA ASN A 33 20.13 -7.15 2.07
C ASN A 33 18.61 -7.29 2.39
N ASN A 34 17.92 -6.20 2.68
CA ASN A 34 16.49 -6.10 2.96
C ASN A 34 15.65 -5.92 1.68
N PHE A 35 16.28 -5.60 0.55
CA PHE A 35 15.58 -5.38 -0.72
C PHE A 35 14.78 -6.60 -1.22
N GLN A 36 15.05 -7.80 -0.70
CA GLN A 36 14.35 -9.01 -1.09
C GLN A 36 13.07 -9.29 -0.27
N THR A 37 12.78 -8.54 0.80
CA THR A 37 11.65 -8.86 1.69
C THR A 37 10.42 -7.97 1.50
N THR A 38 10.57 -6.76 0.95
CA THR A 38 9.47 -5.80 0.76
C THR A 38 8.93 -5.76 -0.67
N TYR A 39 9.53 -6.53 -1.58
CA TYR A 39 9.13 -6.64 -2.98
C TYR A 39 8.69 -8.06 -3.32
N PHE A 40 7.92 -8.19 -4.40
CA PHE A 40 7.61 -9.48 -5.02
C PHE A 40 8.88 -10.20 -5.47
N LYS A 41 8.76 -11.48 -5.86
CA LYS A 41 9.91 -12.27 -6.35
C LYS A 41 10.64 -11.64 -7.55
N ASP A 42 9.96 -10.77 -8.30
CA ASP A 42 10.52 -10.04 -9.43
C ASP A 42 11.42 -8.85 -9.01
N GLY A 43 11.38 -8.45 -7.73
CA GLY A 43 12.13 -7.33 -7.18
C GLY A 43 11.69 -5.95 -7.69
N LYS A 44 10.54 -5.87 -8.36
CA LYS A 44 10.04 -4.62 -8.95
C LYS A 44 8.78 -4.11 -8.25
N ARG A 45 7.85 -5.01 -7.94
CA ARG A 45 6.56 -4.64 -7.35
C ARG A 45 6.69 -4.61 -5.84
N LYS A 46 6.34 -3.48 -5.23
CA LYS A 46 6.38 -3.30 -3.79
C LYS A 46 5.17 -3.95 -3.10
N ILE A 47 5.38 -4.65 -2.00
CA ILE A 47 4.29 -5.26 -1.23
C ILE A 47 3.62 -4.17 -0.40
N ASP A 48 2.37 -3.85 -0.72
CA ASP A 48 1.59 -2.85 0.02
C ASP A 48 0.77 -3.52 1.14
N TYR A 49 0.30 -4.75 0.93
CA TYR A 49 -0.56 -5.45 1.88
C TYR A 49 -0.30 -6.97 1.91
N VAL A 50 -0.50 -7.59 3.07
CA VAL A 50 -0.31 -9.03 3.27
C VAL A 50 -1.56 -9.66 3.86
N LEU A 51 -2.07 -10.70 3.21
CA LEU A 51 -3.11 -11.58 3.74
C LEU A 51 -2.48 -12.91 4.16
N THR A 52 -2.95 -13.47 5.26
CA THR A 52 -2.47 -14.76 5.78
C THR A 52 -3.62 -15.70 6.00
N TYR A 53 -3.44 -16.98 5.67
CA TYR A 53 -4.38 -18.03 6.01
C TYR A 53 -3.64 -19.32 6.35
N GLU A 54 -4.30 -20.18 7.11
CA GLU A 54 -3.79 -21.51 7.41
C GLU A 54 -4.63 -22.55 6.68
N CYS A 55 -3.98 -23.43 5.93
CA CYS A 55 -4.61 -24.62 5.38
C CYS A 55 -4.38 -25.76 6.37
N SER A 56 -5.45 -26.36 6.89
CA SER A 56 -5.29 -27.68 7.52
C SER A 56 -4.94 -28.66 6.40
N GLU A 57 -3.66 -28.92 6.20
CA GLU A 57 -3.28 -30.17 5.54
C GLU A 57 -3.95 -31.27 6.34
N MET A 58 -4.80 -32.08 5.70
CA MET A 58 -5.15 -33.36 6.26
C MET A 58 -3.85 -34.14 6.22
N ASP A 59 -3.15 -34.18 7.35
CA ASP A 59 -1.97 -35.02 7.52
C ASP A 59 -2.35 -36.42 7.06
N GLY A 60 -1.87 -36.78 5.88
CA GLY A 60 -1.96 -38.13 5.37
C GLY A 60 -0.93 -38.94 6.10
N GLU A 61 -1.25 -39.40 7.31
CA GLU A 61 -0.62 -40.53 8.01
C GLU A 61 -1.45 -40.90 9.27
N GLU A 62 -2.31 -41.91 9.04
CA GLU A 62 -2.75 -43.03 9.90
C GLU A 62 -3.04 -42.88 11.42
N GLU A 63 -4.28 -43.25 11.74
CA GLU A 63 -4.77 -43.98 12.93
C GLU A 63 -4.68 -43.35 14.33
N SER A 64 -5.83 -42.86 14.80
CA SER A 64 -6.36 -43.31 16.08
C SER A 64 -7.87 -43.47 15.96
N SER A 65 -8.28 -44.73 15.99
CA SER A 65 -9.64 -45.26 16.00
C SER A 65 -10.62 -44.48 16.91
N SER A 66 -11.70 -43.97 16.33
CA SER A 66 -13.02 -43.84 16.96
C SER A 66 -14.11 -43.83 15.88
N ILE A 67 -15.07 -44.74 16.00
CA ILE A 67 -16.09 -45.05 14.97
C ILE A 67 -17.12 -43.91 14.77
N ASN A 68 -17.06 -42.84 15.57
CA ASN A 68 -18.00 -41.71 15.52
C ASN A 68 -17.55 -40.55 14.60
N ASP A 69 -16.36 -40.61 13.99
CA ASP A 69 -15.71 -39.46 13.33
C ASP A 69 -16.01 -39.30 11.82
N VAL A 70 -16.75 -40.23 11.21
CA VAL A 70 -16.95 -40.24 9.75
C VAL A 70 -17.84 -39.07 9.28
N GLU A 71 -18.93 -38.79 10.00
CA GLU A 71 -19.84 -37.68 9.67
C GLU A 71 -19.19 -36.31 9.94
N ASP A 72 -18.42 -36.18 11.03
CA ASP A 72 -17.74 -34.93 11.38
C ASP A 72 -16.60 -34.61 10.39
N SER A 73 -15.92 -35.63 9.85
CA SER A 73 -14.89 -35.46 8.81
C SER A 73 -15.46 -34.94 7.48
N ALA A 74 -16.67 -35.40 7.10
CA ALA A 74 -17.33 -34.95 5.88
C ALA A 74 -17.82 -33.50 6.00
N HIS A 75 -18.35 -33.14 7.17
CA HIS A 75 -18.73 -31.76 7.50
C HIS A 75 -17.51 -30.83 7.56
N ALA A 76 -16.38 -31.30 8.10
CA ALA A 76 -15.13 -30.55 8.12
C ALA A 76 -14.58 -30.28 6.71
N ARG A 77 -14.54 -31.30 5.84
CA ARG A 77 -14.14 -31.16 4.42
C ARG A 77 -15.04 -30.16 3.68
N SER A 78 -16.36 -30.29 3.82
CA SER A 78 -17.31 -29.35 3.21
C SER A 78 -17.12 -27.91 3.70
N ARG A 79 -16.74 -27.73 4.99
CA ARG A 79 -16.47 -26.39 5.55
C ARG A 79 -15.18 -25.80 5.00
N GLU A 80 -14.14 -26.61 4.81
CA GLU A 80 -12.87 -26.13 4.23
C GLU A 80 -13.02 -25.79 2.75
N GLU A 81 -13.71 -26.61 1.95
CA GLU A 81 -14.04 -26.29 0.55
C GLU A 81 -14.78 -24.95 0.44
N LYS A 82 -15.75 -24.70 1.33
CA LYS A 82 -16.45 -23.41 1.39
C LYS A 82 -15.53 -22.24 1.70
N LYS A 83 -14.49 -22.43 2.53
CA LYS A 83 -13.50 -21.37 2.79
C LYS A 83 -12.59 -21.16 1.58
N VAL A 84 -12.12 -22.23 0.94
CA VAL A 84 -11.32 -22.16 -0.30
C VAL A 84 -12.08 -21.39 -1.37
N ASN A 85 -13.34 -21.72 -1.63
CA ASN A 85 -14.16 -21.03 -2.62
C ASN A 85 -14.34 -19.53 -2.29
N LYS A 86 -14.51 -19.18 -1.01
CA LYS A 86 -14.58 -17.78 -0.59
C LYS A 86 -13.25 -17.04 -0.78
N ARG A 87 -12.10 -17.70 -0.54
CA ARG A 87 -10.77 -17.12 -0.80
C ARG A 87 -10.60 -16.84 -2.30
N LEU A 88 -10.88 -17.83 -3.14
CA LEU A 88 -10.78 -17.72 -4.60
C LEU A 88 -11.66 -16.58 -5.13
N GLN A 89 -12.91 -16.49 -4.66
CA GLN A 89 -13.81 -15.40 -5.05
C GLN A 89 -13.29 -14.03 -4.61
N TYR A 90 -12.77 -13.93 -3.38
CA TYR A 90 -12.21 -12.68 -2.88
C TYR A 90 -10.97 -12.24 -3.67
N GLU A 91 -10.05 -13.16 -3.95
CA GLU A 91 -8.86 -12.88 -4.77
C GLU A 91 -9.20 -12.53 -6.22
N ALA A 92 -10.20 -13.17 -6.81
CA ALA A 92 -10.69 -12.81 -8.15
C ALA A 92 -11.21 -11.37 -8.17
N ASN A 93 -11.98 -10.97 -7.15
CA ASN A 93 -12.45 -9.59 -7.01
C ASN A 93 -11.29 -8.60 -6.85
N LEU A 94 -10.24 -8.94 -6.08
CA LEU A 94 -9.05 -8.10 -5.96
C LEU A 94 -8.35 -7.90 -7.31
N ARG A 95 -8.21 -8.97 -8.11
CA ARG A 95 -7.65 -8.87 -9.47
C ARG A 95 -8.53 -8.04 -10.40
N GLU A 96 -9.85 -8.15 -10.29
CA GLU A 96 -10.80 -7.34 -11.08
C GLU A 96 -10.70 -5.84 -10.73
N LEU A 97 -10.37 -5.50 -9.48
CA LEU A 97 -10.07 -4.13 -9.06
C LEU A 97 -8.74 -3.61 -9.63
N GLY A 98 -7.92 -4.47 -10.24
CA GLY A 98 -6.61 -4.14 -10.78
C GLY A 98 -5.46 -4.29 -9.78
N LEU A 99 -5.67 -4.99 -8.67
CA LEU A 99 -4.60 -5.35 -7.73
C LEU A 99 -3.84 -6.57 -8.23
N GLU A 100 -2.54 -6.59 -7.95
CA GLU A 100 -1.67 -7.70 -8.31
C GLU A 100 -1.40 -8.55 -7.07
N LEU A 101 -1.49 -9.88 -7.22
CA LEU A 101 -1.39 -10.83 -6.11
C LEU A 101 -0.25 -11.81 -6.35
N GLU A 102 0.54 -12.08 -5.32
CA GLU A 102 1.55 -13.13 -5.30
C GLU A 102 1.33 -14.08 -4.12
N HIS A 103 1.28 -15.39 -4.38
CA HIS A 103 1.17 -16.42 -3.35
C HIS A 103 2.55 -16.90 -2.90
N VAL A 104 2.75 -16.95 -1.58
CA VAL A 104 4.00 -17.37 -0.94
C VAL A 104 3.70 -18.31 0.22
N GLU A 105 4.41 -19.42 0.31
CA GLU A 105 4.31 -20.37 1.42
C GLU A 105 5.26 -19.98 2.56
N GLY A 106 4.83 -20.22 3.79
CA GLY A 106 5.63 -19.95 4.99
C GLY A 106 6.86 -20.86 5.06
N LYS A 107 8.05 -20.25 5.12
CA LYS A 107 9.32 -21.00 5.27
C LYS A 107 9.38 -21.83 6.55
N TYR A 108 8.83 -21.32 7.64
CA TYR A 108 8.89 -21.95 8.97
C TYR A 108 7.61 -22.75 9.30
N CYS A 109 6.47 -22.34 8.75
CA CYS A 109 5.18 -22.98 8.96
C CYS A 109 4.58 -23.34 7.59
N LYS A 110 4.72 -24.61 7.18
CA LYS A 110 4.18 -25.12 5.90
C LYS A 110 2.66 -24.95 5.80
N ARG A 111 1.99 -24.96 6.95
CA ARG A 111 0.54 -24.75 7.10
C ARG A 111 0.09 -23.33 6.75
N THR A 112 0.99 -22.36 6.83
CA THR A 112 0.66 -20.93 6.69
C THR A 112 0.99 -20.45 5.29
N HIS A 113 0.00 -19.89 4.63
CA HIS A 113 0.13 -19.28 3.31
C HIS A 113 -0.04 -17.77 3.42
N PHE A 114 0.74 -17.07 2.61
CA PHE A 114 0.77 -15.63 2.48
C PHE A 114 0.29 -15.26 1.07
N VAL A 115 -0.60 -14.28 1.00
CA VAL A 115 -0.99 -13.62 -0.25
C VAL A 115 -0.49 -12.19 -0.15
N LEU A 116 0.53 -11.88 -0.94
CA LEU A 116 1.10 -10.56 -1.06
C LEU A 116 0.28 -9.77 -2.08
N VAL A 117 -0.03 -8.52 -1.75
CA VAL A 117 -0.84 -7.63 -2.58
C VAL A 117 -0.01 -6.41 -2.94
N HIS A 118 -0.01 -6.08 -4.23
CA HIS A 118 0.59 -4.87 -4.78
C HIS A 118 -0.48 -4.03 -5.46
N ALA A 119 -0.47 -2.73 -5.16
CA ALA A 119 -1.28 -1.72 -5.82
C ALA A 119 -0.45 -1.01 -6.91
N PRO A 120 -0.79 -1.21 -8.20
CA PRO A 120 -0.07 -0.56 -9.28
C PRO A 120 -0.28 0.96 -9.25
N PHE A 121 0.69 1.70 -9.79
CA PHE A 121 0.71 3.17 -9.78
C PHE A 121 -0.58 3.82 -10.28
N LEU A 122 -1.18 3.27 -11.35
CA LEU A 122 -2.43 3.76 -11.91
C LEU A 122 -3.61 3.68 -10.92
N LEU A 123 -3.66 2.59 -10.13
CA LEU A 123 -4.69 2.39 -9.13
C LEU A 123 -4.50 3.36 -7.96
N LEU A 124 -3.25 3.57 -7.53
CA LEU A 124 -2.90 4.55 -6.50
C LEU A 124 -3.28 5.98 -6.90
N MET A 125 -3.02 6.38 -8.15
CA MET A 125 -3.45 7.69 -8.65
C MET A 125 -4.97 7.87 -8.59
N LYS A 126 -5.72 6.87 -9.05
CA LYS A 126 -7.19 6.92 -9.02
C LYS A 126 -7.72 7.03 -7.59
N GLN A 127 -7.09 6.32 -6.65
CA GLN A 127 -7.46 6.37 -5.24
C GLN A 127 -7.08 7.71 -4.59
N ALA A 128 -5.90 8.24 -4.90
CA ALA A 128 -5.45 9.56 -4.45
C ALA A 128 -6.38 10.69 -4.92
N GLU A 129 -6.86 10.59 -6.16
CA GLU A 129 -7.81 11.55 -6.73
C GLU A 129 -9.17 11.44 -6.03
N SER A 130 -9.68 10.22 -5.81
CA SER A 130 -10.93 9.99 -5.08
C SER A 130 -10.88 10.47 -3.62
N LEU A 131 -9.69 10.45 -3.01
CA LEU A 131 -9.47 10.92 -1.64
C LEU A 131 -9.10 12.41 -1.58
N CYS A 132 -9.00 13.11 -2.71
CA CYS A 132 -8.60 14.50 -2.81
C CYS A 132 -7.32 14.82 -2.01
N LEU A 133 -6.31 13.95 -2.10
CA LEU A 133 -5.10 14.08 -1.29
C LEU A 133 -4.35 15.36 -1.57
N LYS A 134 -3.84 16.00 -0.52
CA LYS A 134 -3.07 17.23 -0.63
C LYS A 134 -1.62 16.90 -0.94
N MET A 135 -1.24 17.04 -2.20
CA MET A 135 0.12 16.78 -2.69
C MET A 135 0.91 18.08 -2.87
N PRO A 136 2.24 18.07 -2.66
CA PRO A 136 3.09 19.23 -2.88
C PRO A 136 3.17 19.56 -4.38
N VAL A 137 2.92 20.82 -4.73
CA VAL A 137 2.95 21.34 -6.10
C VAL A 137 4.20 22.20 -6.34
N LEU A 138 4.44 23.16 -5.45
CA LEU A 138 5.52 24.13 -5.61
C LEU A 138 6.19 24.39 -4.26
N GLN A 139 7.52 24.50 -4.26
CA GLN A 139 8.26 24.90 -3.07
C GLN A 139 7.84 26.33 -2.67
N SER A 140 7.51 26.53 -1.40
CA SER A 140 7.03 27.84 -0.97
C SER A 140 8.19 28.83 -0.95
N ASP A 141 8.18 29.80 -1.87
CA ASP A 141 9.10 30.95 -1.85
C ASP A 141 8.74 31.99 -0.77
N VAL A 142 7.65 31.73 -0.04
CA VAL A 142 7.21 32.58 1.06
C VAL A 142 8.13 32.32 2.24
N LYS A 143 9.04 33.27 2.48
CA LYS A 143 9.74 33.36 3.77
C LYS A 143 8.68 33.38 4.86
N GLU A 144 8.68 32.36 5.72
CA GLU A 144 7.79 32.31 6.88
C GLU A 144 7.86 33.65 7.60
N ARG A 145 6.78 34.43 7.53
CA ARG A 145 6.62 35.53 8.47
C ARG A 145 6.36 34.84 9.80
N THR A 146 7.40 34.71 10.61
CA THR A 146 7.26 34.34 12.02
C THR A 146 6.28 35.34 12.64
N VAL A 147 5.03 34.92 12.79
CA VAL A 147 3.94 35.72 13.39
C VAL A 147 4.30 36.13 14.83
N LEU A 148 5.35 35.52 15.36
CA LEU A 148 5.98 35.77 16.65
C LEU A 148 7.11 36.81 16.64
N GLU A 149 7.34 37.57 15.57
CA GLU A 149 8.32 38.70 15.56
C GLU A 149 8.02 39.84 16.58
N GLY A 150 7.13 39.62 17.54
CA GLY A 150 6.79 40.51 18.65
C GLY A 150 7.29 40.04 20.02
N ILE A 151 6.67 40.60 21.06
CA ILE A 151 7.04 40.46 22.49
C ILE A 151 7.16 38.99 22.94
N LEU A 152 6.40 38.08 22.34
CA LEU A 152 6.40 36.65 22.66
C LEU A 152 7.72 35.95 22.31
N ASP A 153 8.37 36.29 21.20
CA ASP A 153 9.67 35.70 20.83
C ASP A 153 10.79 36.18 21.76
N LYS A 154 10.74 37.44 22.21
CA LYS A 154 11.63 37.93 23.30
C LYS A 154 11.39 37.21 24.63
N PHE A 155 10.14 36.88 24.94
CA PHE A 155 9.79 36.14 26.15
C PHE A 155 10.23 34.67 26.06
N MET A 156 10.02 34.01 24.91
CA MET A 156 10.45 32.63 24.67
C MET A 156 11.98 32.50 24.61
N LYS A 157 12.70 33.45 24.00
CA LYS A 157 14.18 33.51 24.02
C LYS A 157 14.79 33.66 25.42
N ARG A 158 14.02 34.15 26.40
CA ARG A 158 14.45 34.21 27.81
C ARG A 158 14.44 32.82 28.47
N PHE A 159 13.63 31.89 27.95
CA PHE A 159 13.58 30.50 28.41
C PHE A 159 14.46 29.60 27.54
N ARG A 160 15.75 29.55 27.87
CA ARG A 160 16.80 28.83 27.13
C ARG A 160 16.54 27.32 26.94
N PHE A 161 15.64 26.72 27.72
CA PHE A 161 15.25 25.30 27.58
C PHE A 161 14.17 25.05 26.52
N LEU A 162 13.46 26.10 26.06
CA LEU A 162 12.45 26.02 25.00
C LEU A 162 13.02 26.37 23.62
N THR A 163 14.24 26.91 23.56
CA THR A 163 14.92 27.28 22.32
C THR A 163 15.92 26.21 21.93
N PHE A 164 15.68 25.54 20.80
CA PHE A 164 16.64 24.65 20.16
C PHE A 164 17.83 25.44 19.58
N ASP A 165 19.01 24.84 19.56
CA ASP A 165 20.23 25.42 18.97
C ASP A 165 19.98 25.76 17.48
N GLU A 166 20.59 26.83 16.97
CA GLU A 166 20.32 27.35 15.61
C GLU A 166 20.62 26.29 14.54
N LYS A 167 21.69 25.51 14.75
CA LYS A 167 22.07 24.35 13.93
C LYS A 167 21.05 23.20 13.97
N THR A 168 20.32 23.05 15.08
CA THR A 168 19.25 22.05 15.18
C THR A 168 17.95 22.54 14.57
N ASN A 169 17.66 23.85 14.66
CA ASN A 169 16.51 24.46 13.97
C ASN A 169 16.65 24.42 12.45
N GLU A 170 17.85 24.66 11.90
CA GLU A 170 18.07 24.54 10.44
C GLU A 170 17.87 23.11 9.92
N ARG A 171 18.19 22.09 10.74
CA ARG A 171 17.93 20.68 10.41
C ARG A 171 16.46 20.29 10.55
N LEU A 172 15.71 21.01 11.38
CA LEU A 172 14.28 20.80 11.64
C LEU A 172 13.39 21.65 10.72
N LYS A 173 13.95 22.58 9.94
CA LYS A 173 13.21 23.36 8.94
C LYS A 173 12.87 22.46 7.77
N GLU A 174 11.71 21.83 7.86
CA GLU A 174 11.11 21.16 6.73
C GLU A 174 10.79 22.19 5.64
N PRO A 175 11.18 21.95 4.38
CA PRO A 175 10.81 22.85 3.29
C PRO A 175 9.29 22.86 3.14
N ASN A 176 8.68 24.02 3.34
CA ASN A 176 7.25 24.19 3.12
C ASN A 176 6.96 24.11 1.62
N TYR A 177 5.94 23.32 1.26
CA TYR A 177 5.40 23.24 -0.09
C TYR A 177 3.98 23.79 -0.10
N PHE A 178 3.60 24.45 -1.19
CA PHE A 178 2.20 24.66 -1.49
C PHE A 178 1.56 23.32 -1.83
N THR A 179 0.44 23.03 -1.18
CA THR A 179 -0.30 21.78 -1.39
C THR A 179 -1.59 22.04 -2.14
N ALA A 180 -1.92 21.14 -3.05
CA ALA A 180 -3.18 21.15 -3.79
C ALA A 180 -3.81 19.75 -3.77
N PRO A 181 -5.15 19.64 -3.88
CA PRO A 181 -5.78 18.33 -4.05
C PRO A 181 -5.24 17.64 -5.31
N PHE A 182 -5.02 16.33 -5.22
CA PHE A 182 -4.44 15.52 -6.28
C PHE A 182 -5.44 15.32 -7.43
N VAL A 183 -4.97 15.58 -8.65
CA VAL A 183 -5.72 15.37 -9.89
C VAL A 183 -4.80 14.64 -10.85
N ALA A 184 -5.20 13.43 -11.27
CA ALA A 184 -4.36 12.57 -12.12
C ALA A 184 -4.01 13.22 -13.47
N ALA A 185 -4.91 14.07 -14.01
CA ALA A 185 -4.68 14.79 -15.26
C ALA A 185 -3.54 15.83 -15.18
N HIS A 186 -3.19 16.29 -13.97
CA HIS A 186 -2.16 17.31 -13.74
C HIS A 186 -0.94 16.74 -13.02
N LEU A 187 -0.57 15.48 -13.30
CA LEU A 187 0.54 14.79 -12.63
C LEU A 187 1.85 15.60 -12.68
N GLU A 188 2.13 16.26 -13.81
CA GLU A 188 3.32 17.08 -14.05
C GLU A 188 3.44 18.30 -13.11
N CYS A 189 2.34 18.72 -12.47
CA CYS A 189 2.36 19.85 -11.54
C CYS A 189 2.86 19.47 -10.14
N TYR A 190 2.95 18.18 -9.81
CA TYR A 190 3.29 17.72 -8.47
C TYR A 190 4.79 17.41 -8.34
N VAL A 191 5.36 17.74 -7.19
CA VAL A 191 6.77 17.47 -6.90
C VAL A 191 7.02 15.97 -6.89
N GLY A 192 8.08 15.51 -7.56
CA GLY A 192 8.46 14.10 -7.61
C GLY A 192 7.76 13.27 -8.68
N HIS A 193 7.01 13.89 -9.60
CA HIS A 193 6.29 13.19 -10.67
C HIS A 193 7.19 12.39 -11.64
N GLU A 194 8.50 12.64 -11.64
CA GLU A 194 9.48 12.00 -12.52
C GLU A 194 9.66 10.50 -12.21
N ASN A 195 9.55 10.12 -10.93
CA ASN A 195 9.77 8.75 -10.47
C ASN A 195 8.47 8.16 -9.88
N PRO A 196 7.75 7.29 -10.59
CA PRO A 196 6.47 6.75 -10.12
C PRO A 196 6.61 5.88 -8.86
N ASP A 197 7.76 5.25 -8.68
CA ASP A 197 8.04 4.38 -7.53
C ASP A 197 8.23 5.19 -6.24
N THR A 198 8.71 6.43 -6.34
CA THR A 198 8.97 7.33 -5.20
C THR A 198 7.89 8.40 -5.03
N PHE A 199 7.03 8.60 -6.03
CA PHE A 199 5.98 9.62 -6.01
C PHE A 199 5.01 9.45 -4.83
N PHE A 200 4.60 8.21 -4.57
CA PHE A 200 3.81 7.86 -3.39
C PHE A 200 4.74 7.32 -2.32
N ASP A 201 4.98 8.12 -1.28
CA ASP A 201 5.75 7.70 -0.11
C ASP A 201 5.08 6.52 0.60
N ASP A 202 5.87 5.72 1.31
CA ASP A 202 5.38 4.51 1.98
C ASP A 202 4.37 4.80 3.08
N SER A 203 4.56 5.93 3.76
CA SER A 203 3.60 6.40 4.75
C SER A 203 2.26 6.74 4.10
N GLU A 204 2.28 7.32 2.89
CA GLU A 204 1.07 7.61 2.14
C GLU A 204 0.44 6.32 1.61
N ARG A 205 1.23 5.41 1.03
CA ARG A 205 0.82 4.06 0.60
C ARG A 205 0.05 3.32 1.68
N SER A 206 0.55 3.33 2.92
CA SER A 206 -0.15 2.73 4.06
C SER A 206 -1.42 3.49 4.46
N ARG A 207 -1.53 4.81 4.20
CA ARG A 207 -2.72 5.62 4.54
C ARG A 207 -3.86 5.47 3.54
N TYR A 208 -3.58 5.20 2.26
CA TYR A 208 -4.62 4.91 1.25
C TYR A 208 -5.52 3.76 1.67
N ASP A 209 -4.97 2.77 2.39
CA ASP A 209 -5.71 1.62 2.95
C ASP A 209 -6.63 1.98 4.13
N THR A 210 -6.74 3.24 4.55
CA THR A 210 -7.60 3.58 5.71
C THR A 210 -8.97 4.10 5.28
N HIS A 211 -9.05 4.93 4.23
CA HIS A 211 -10.26 5.72 3.93
C HIS A 211 -11.22 5.09 2.91
N GLU A 212 -10.72 4.57 1.79
CA GLU A 212 -11.59 3.82 0.86
C GLU A 212 -11.82 2.38 1.34
N ALA A 213 -10.91 1.92 2.20
CA ALA A 213 -11.02 0.63 2.83
C ALA A 213 -12.16 0.53 3.84
N GLU A 214 -12.90 1.57 4.25
CA GLU A 214 -14.12 1.31 5.04
C GLU A 214 -15.11 0.42 4.25
N LYS A 215 -15.14 0.55 2.92
CA LYS A 215 -15.99 -0.26 2.04
C LYS A 215 -15.42 -1.67 1.81
N TYR A 216 -14.09 -1.80 1.76
CA TYR A 216 -13.39 -3.07 1.49
C TYR A 216 -12.98 -3.86 2.76
N ARG A 217 -12.79 -3.17 3.89
CA ARG A 217 -12.58 -3.70 5.26
C ARG A 217 -13.77 -4.53 5.67
N VAL A 218 -14.98 -4.13 5.31
CA VAL A 218 -16.20 -4.94 5.56
C VAL A 218 -16.06 -6.34 4.94
N GLY A 219 -15.40 -6.45 3.79
CA GLY A 219 -15.13 -7.73 3.13
C GLY A 219 -14.10 -8.58 3.88
N ILE A 220 -12.88 -8.07 4.05
CA ILE A 220 -11.79 -8.84 4.65
C ILE A 220 -12.02 -9.13 6.15
N GLN A 221 -12.57 -8.18 6.91
CA GLN A 221 -12.89 -8.40 8.33
C GLN A 221 -13.92 -9.53 8.51
N ARG A 222 -14.90 -9.63 7.60
CA ARG A 222 -15.86 -10.75 7.60
C ARG A 222 -15.19 -12.08 7.29
N LEU A 223 -14.21 -12.11 6.39
CA LEU A 223 -13.45 -13.31 6.06
C LEU A 223 -12.51 -13.72 7.21
N ILE A 224 -11.93 -12.76 7.93
CA ILE A 224 -11.15 -13.01 9.15
C ILE A 224 -12.05 -13.54 10.27
N LYS A 225 -13.20 -12.91 10.51
CA LYS A 225 -14.19 -13.37 11.50
C LYS A 225 -14.70 -14.80 11.22
N ASN A 226 -14.75 -15.19 9.95
CA ASN A 226 -15.14 -16.54 9.52
C ASN A 226 -13.98 -17.54 9.49
N ASN A 227 -12.78 -17.17 9.95
CA ASN A 227 -11.55 -17.96 9.89
C ASN A 227 -11.23 -18.45 8.47
N THR A 228 -11.56 -17.63 7.46
CA THR A 228 -11.19 -17.87 6.06
C THR A 228 -9.79 -17.33 5.78
N TYR A 229 -9.47 -16.19 6.38
CA TYR A 229 -8.12 -15.64 6.57
C TYR A 229 -7.81 -15.59 8.07
N THR A 230 -6.54 -15.74 8.44
CA THR A 230 -6.06 -15.66 9.82
C THR A 230 -5.81 -14.20 10.21
N SER A 231 -5.12 -13.45 9.36
CA SER A 231 -4.84 -12.03 9.59
C SER A 231 -4.58 -11.29 8.28
N ALA A 232 -4.70 -9.98 8.32
CA ALA A 232 -4.45 -9.07 7.21
C ALA A 232 -3.81 -7.78 7.74
N PHE A 233 -2.70 -7.34 7.16
CA PHE A 233 -1.95 -6.19 7.64
C PHE A 233 -1.10 -5.53 6.52
N PRO A 234 -0.88 -4.21 6.58
CA PRO A 234 0.08 -3.54 5.71
C PRO A 234 1.52 -3.90 6.13
N LEU A 235 2.44 -3.90 5.18
CA LEU A 235 3.86 -4.13 5.47
C LEU A 235 4.50 -2.81 5.92
N HIS A 236 5.22 -2.83 7.03
CA HIS A 236 5.97 -1.68 7.53
C HIS A 236 7.43 -1.72 7.03
N GLU A 237 8.00 -0.56 6.74
CA GLU A 237 9.46 -0.37 6.58
C GLU A 237 10.15 0.02 7.89
#